data_AF-A0A3N5W808-F1
#
_entry.id   AF-A0A3N5W808-F1
#
_cell.length_a   1.000
_cell.length_b   1.000
_cell.length_c   1.000
_cell.angle_alpha   90.00
_cell.angle_beta   90.00
_cell.angle_gamma   90.00
#
_symmetry.space_group_name_H-M   'P 1'
#
loop_
_entity.id
_entity.type
_entity.pdbx_description
1 polymer ?
#
loop_
_entity_poly.entity_id
_entity_poly.type
_entity_poly.pdbx_seq_one_letter_code
_entity_poly.pdbx_strand_id
1 'polypeptide(L)'
;EKFGTGMIQGVAGPEAANNAATGGAFIPLFTLGIPANSVIAILLGAFMIHGIQPGPMLIDKYPDLFWGTIMSMYLGNAMLLVLNLPLIGLWVKVLKVPYPILFPLILLFCLVGVFSLNYSKVEVALMIGFGVFGYLARKFQFEMAPLVLALVIGPMMENNLRLSLVISQGNPWIFIEKPISAIFIFVSLALLISPLIPWIGKRREKLREKVEGEQI
;
A
#
# COMPACT_ATOMS: atom_id res chain seq x y z
N GLU A 1 -22.97 21.15 13.16
CA GLU A 1 -22.75 22.06 12.01
C GLU A 1 -21.45 22.87 12.13
N LYS A 2 -20.29 22.27 11.84
CA LYS A 2 -18.99 23.00 11.79
C LYS A 2 -18.10 22.56 10.60
N PHE A 3 -18.73 21.89 9.63
CA PHE A 3 -18.04 21.35 8.46
C PHE A 3 -17.77 22.48 7.46
N GLY A 4 -16.59 22.48 6.83
CA GLY A 4 -16.19 23.51 5.85
C GLY A 4 -15.74 24.86 6.41
N THR A 5 -15.79 25.05 7.74
CA THR A 5 -15.37 26.32 8.37
C THR A 5 -13.87 26.41 8.64
N GLY A 6 -13.11 25.34 8.37
CA GLY A 6 -11.67 25.28 8.66
C GLY A 6 -11.36 25.14 10.16
N MET A 7 -12.27 24.56 10.95
CA MET A 7 -11.99 24.30 12.37
C MET A 7 -10.72 23.46 12.55
N ILE A 8 -9.86 23.88 13.48
CA ILE A 8 -8.57 23.25 13.75
C ILE A 8 -8.74 21.75 14.01
N GLN A 9 -9.75 21.34 14.79
CA GLN A 9 -10.01 19.93 15.08
C GLN A 9 -10.35 19.11 13.83
N GLY A 10 -11.03 19.72 12.85
CA GLY A 10 -11.41 19.08 11.59
C GLY A 10 -10.25 18.90 10.61
N VAL A 11 -9.12 19.57 10.83
CA VAL A 11 -7.89 19.40 10.05
C VAL A 11 -6.86 18.58 10.84
N ALA A 12 -6.64 18.93 12.11
CA ALA A 12 -5.63 18.31 12.96
C ALA A 12 -5.88 16.82 13.20
N GLY A 13 -7.14 16.40 13.38
CA GLY A 13 -7.49 14.98 13.57
C GLY A 13 -7.14 14.13 12.35
N PRO A 14 -7.71 14.41 11.16
CA PRO A 14 -7.39 13.68 9.93
C PRO A 14 -5.91 13.73 9.54
N GLU A 15 -5.25 14.88 9.69
CA GLU A 15 -3.82 15.02 9.38
C GLU A 15 -2.95 14.19 10.35
N ALA A 16 -3.25 14.22 11.66
CA ALA A 16 -2.54 13.39 12.62
C ALA A 16 -2.75 11.89 12.35
N ALA A 17 -3.98 11.48 12.00
CA ALA A 17 -4.28 10.10 11.67
C ALA A 17 -3.54 9.63 10.40
N ASN A 18 -3.53 10.44 9.34
CA ASN A 18 -2.82 10.13 8.10
C ASN A 18 -1.29 10.05 8.32
N ASN A 19 -0.73 10.98 9.10
CA ASN A 19 0.71 10.98 9.38
C ASN A 19 1.12 9.78 10.26
N ALA A 20 0.31 9.45 11.28
CA ALA A 20 0.52 8.27 12.12
C ALA A 20 0.42 6.96 11.31
N ALA A 21 -0.56 6.86 10.41
CA ALA A 21 -0.74 5.69 9.55
C ALA A 21 0.46 5.48 8.61
N THR A 22 1.00 6.56 8.04
CA THR A 22 2.15 6.50 7.13
C THR A 22 3.38 5.92 7.82
N GLY A 23 3.69 6.38 9.04
CA GLY A 23 4.81 5.83 9.81
C GLY A 23 4.54 4.41 10.31
N GLY A 24 3.33 4.14 10.79
CA GLY A 24 2.93 2.82 11.29
C GLY A 24 2.94 1.72 10.21
N ALA A 25 2.75 2.08 8.94
CA ALA A 25 2.73 1.14 7.83
C ALA A 25 4.08 0.43 7.60
N PHE A 26 5.18 0.95 8.16
CA PHE A 26 6.51 0.30 8.12
C PHE A 26 6.67 -0.83 9.13
N ILE A 27 5.87 -0.84 10.21
CA ILE A 27 6.02 -1.84 11.27
C ILE A 27 5.82 -3.25 10.71
N PRO A 28 4.72 -3.57 9.98
CA PRO A 28 4.54 -4.91 9.39
C PRO A 28 5.58 -5.24 8.32
N LEU A 29 6.06 -4.22 7.58
CA LEU A 29 7.08 -4.42 6.56
C LEU A 29 8.40 -4.88 7.20
N PHE A 30 8.90 -4.15 8.21
CA PHE A 30 10.19 -4.47 8.82
C PHE A 30 10.13 -5.63 9.78
N THR A 31 8.99 -5.88 10.43
CA THR A 31 8.88 -7.00 11.37
C THR A 31 8.49 -8.31 10.70
N LEU A 32 7.63 -8.29 9.67
CA LEU A 32 7.09 -9.50 9.06
C LEU A 32 7.45 -9.65 7.58
N GLY A 33 8.00 -8.61 6.94
CA GLY A 33 8.20 -8.60 5.50
C GLY A 33 6.90 -8.43 4.71
N ILE A 34 5.81 -7.99 5.37
CA ILE A 34 4.47 -7.88 4.77
C ILE A 34 4.09 -6.41 4.63
N PRO A 35 3.76 -5.94 3.41
CA PRO A 35 3.40 -4.55 3.20
C PRO A 35 1.96 -4.28 3.65
N ALA A 36 1.77 -3.16 4.37
CA ALA A 36 0.46 -2.80 4.94
C ALA A 36 -0.49 -2.11 3.94
N ASN A 37 0.03 -1.54 2.86
CA ASN A 37 -0.74 -0.88 1.80
C ASN A 37 0.03 -0.90 0.47
N SER A 38 -0.58 -0.40 -0.60
CA SER A 38 0.00 -0.41 -1.95
C SER A 38 1.29 0.40 -2.08
N VAL A 39 1.44 1.49 -1.32
CA VAL A 39 2.66 2.32 -1.34
C VAL A 39 3.83 1.57 -0.71
N ILE A 40 3.60 0.95 0.45
CA ILE A 40 4.60 0.11 1.13
C ILE A 40 4.92 -1.15 0.31
N ALA A 41 3.98 -1.67 -0.47
CA ALA A 41 4.25 -2.78 -1.39
C ALA A 41 5.26 -2.38 -2.47
N ILE A 42 5.13 -1.19 -3.07
CA ILE A 42 6.12 -0.71 -4.04
C ILE A 42 7.51 -0.62 -3.40
N LEU A 43 7.59 -0.13 -2.15
CA LEU A 43 8.85 -0.10 -1.41
C LEU A 43 9.42 -1.50 -1.15
N LEU A 44 8.59 -2.48 -0.78
CA LEU A 44 9.01 -3.89 -0.67
C LEU A 44 9.60 -4.39 -2.00
N GLY A 45 8.94 -4.09 -3.12
CA GLY A 45 9.45 -4.41 -4.45
C GLY A 45 10.82 -3.77 -4.71
N ALA A 46 11.02 -2.51 -4.33
CA ALA A 46 12.31 -1.84 -4.45
C ALA A 46 13.40 -2.53 -3.61
N PHE A 47 13.11 -2.89 -2.36
CA PHE A 47 14.06 -3.65 -1.52
C PHE A 47 14.42 -4.98 -2.15
N MET A 48 13.45 -5.71 -2.69
CA MET A 48 13.69 -6.98 -3.38
C MET A 48 14.58 -6.82 -4.62
N ILE A 49 14.38 -5.76 -5.42
CA ILE A 49 15.24 -5.44 -6.56
C ILE A 49 16.69 -5.22 -6.12
N HIS A 50 16.89 -4.60 -4.95
CA HIS A 50 18.20 -4.40 -4.34
C HIS A 50 18.72 -5.62 -3.55
N GLY A 51 18.01 -6.76 -3.59
CA GLY A 51 18.41 -7.99 -2.88
C GLY A 51 18.26 -7.92 -1.36
N ILE A 52 17.52 -6.93 -0.85
CA ILE A 52 17.24 -6.75 0.57
C ILE A 52 15.87 -7.37 0.86
N GLN A 53 15.82 -8.34 1.75
CA GLN A 53 14.57 -8.95 2.20
C GLN A 53 14.14 -8.34 3.54
N PRO A 54 13.04 -7.54 3.57
CA PRO A 54 12.50 -7.03 4.82
C PRO A 54 11.94 -8.15 5.71
N GLY A 55 11.96 -7.94 7.02
CA GLY A 55 11.55 -8.91 8.03
C GLY A 55 12.45 -8.86 9.26
N PRO A 56 12.30 -9.78 10.23
CA PRO A 56 13.01 -9.71 11.51
C PRO A 56 14.53 -9.63 11.37
N MET A 57 15.06 -10.29 10.33
CA MET A 57 16.49 -10.34 10.01
C MET A 57 17.05 -9.02 9.48
N LEU A 58 16.21 -8.06 9.07
CA LEU A 58 16.65 -6.78 8.51
C LEU A 58 17.45 -5.96 9.53
N ILE A 59 17.04 -6.01 10.80
CA ILE A 59 17.69 -5.26 11.89
C ILE A 59 19.11 -5.77 12.12
N ASP A 60 19.32 -7.09 11.99
CA ASP A 60 20.61 -7.73 12.20
C ASP A 60 21.52 -7.64 10.97
N LYS A 61 20.96 -7.90 9.77
CA LYS A 61 21.73 -7.89 8.51
C LYS A 61 21.99 -6.51 7.94
N TYR A 62 21.08 -5.57 8.16
CA TYR A 62 21.14 -4.21 7.61
C TYR A 62 20.80 -3.17 8.69
N PRO A 63 21.58 -3.10 9.79
CA PRO A 63 21.29 -2.21 10.91
C PRO A 63 21.31 -0.73 10.49
N ASP A 64 22.24 -0.35 9.62
CA ASP A 64 22.36 1.01 9.10
C ASP A 64 21.15 1.42 8.27
N LEU A 65 20.60 0.49 7.47
CA LEU A 65 19.39 0.75 6.69
C LEU A 65 18.17 0.88 7.60
N PHE A 66 18.04 -0.01 8.59
CA PHE A 66 16.93 0.02 9.53
C PHE A 66 16.93 1.31 10.36
N TRP A 67 18.02 1.60 11.07
CA TRP A 67 18.15 2.80 11.89
C TRP A 67 18.21 4.07 11.05
N GLY A 68 18.84 4.02 9.89
CA GLY A 68 18.84 5.12 8.93
C GLY A 68 17.43 5.47 8.46
N THR A 69 16.60 4.47 8.17
CA THR A 69 15.20 4.70 7.81
C THR A 69 14.42 5.31 8.97
N ILE A 70 14.52 4.74 10.17
CA ILE A 70 13.84 5.27 11.37
C ILE A 70 14.28 6.72 11.65
N MET A 71 15.58 7.01 11.63
CA MET A 71 16.10 8.36 11.83
C MET A 71 15.65 9.32 10.71
N SER A 72 15.59 8.85 9.46
CA SER A 72 15.08 9.64 8.34
C SER A 72 13.60 10.00 8.50
N MET A 73 12.80 9.17 9.20
CA MET A 73 11.41 9.50 9.49
C MET A 73 11.30 10.63 10.52
N TYR A 74 12.14 10.63 11.56
CA TYR A 74 12.18 11.74 12.53
C TYR A 74 12.65 13.03 11.86
N LEU A 75 13.78 12.97 11.15
CA LEU A 75 14.33 14.13 10.45
C LEU A 75 13.39 14.61 9.35
N GLY A 76 12.80 13.68 8.60
CA GLY A 76 11.83 13.96 7.54
C GLY A 76 10.60 14.67 8.08
N ASN A 77 10.04 14.24 9.22
CA ASN A 77 8.92 14.93 9.86
C ASN A 77 9.30 16.34 10.34
N ALA A 78 10.51 16.53 10.88
CA ALA A 78 11.01 17.85 11.24
C ALA A 78 11.14 18.76 10.00
N MET A 79 11.71 18.25 8.90
CA MET A 79 11.78 18.96 7.63
C MET A 79 10.39 19.24 7.05
N LEU A 80 9.44 18.31 7.19
CA LEU A 80 8.07 18.46 6.72
C LEU A 80 7.39 19.64 7.41
N LEU A 81 7.60 19.81 8.72
CA LEU A 81 7.13 20.99 9.46
C LEU A 81 7.78 22.28 8.94
N VAL A 82 9.10 22.30 8.81
CA VAL A 82 9.86 23.48 8.33
C VAL A 82 9.45 23.89 6.91
N LEU A 83 9.17 22.93 6.03
CA LEU A 83 8.76 23.18 4.65
C LEU A 83 7.27 23.50 4.55
N ASN A 84 6.38 22.77 5.22
CA ASN A 84 4.94 22.95 5.06
C ASN A 84 4.42 24.24 5.68
N LEU A 85 4.91 24.66 6.85
CA LEU A 85 4.45 25.91 7.47
C LEU A 85 4.56 27.13 6.54
N PRO A 86 5.70 27.41 5.88
CA PRO A 86 5.79 28.53 4.93
C PRO A 86 5.11 28.23 3.58
N LEU A 87 5.12 26.98 3.11
CA LEU A 87 4.58 26.62 1.80
C LEU A 87 3.06 26.39 1.77
N ILE A 88 2.37 26.36 2.92
CA ILE A 88 0.93 26.07 2.98
C ILE A 88 0.10 27.02 2.10
N GLY A 89 0.51 28.28 2.00
CA GLY A 89 -0.15 29.26 1.12
C GLY A 89 -0.04 28.92 -0.37
N LEU A 90 1.04 28.24 -0.79
CA LEU A 90 1.19 27.72 -2.15
C LEU A 90 0.32 26.47 -2.35
N TRP A 91 0.36 25.52 -1.41
CA TRP A 91 -0.41 24.28 -1.50
C TRP A 91 -1.93 24.55 -1.59
N VAL A 92 -2.44 25.51 -0.82
CA VAL A 92 -3.84 25.93 -0.88
C VAL A 92 -4.21 26.51 -2.26
N LYS A 93 -3.28 27.18 -2.96
CA LYS A 93 -3.52 27.65 -4.33
C LYS A 93 -3.55 26.50 -5.34
N VAL A 94 -2.70 25.48 -5.15
CA VAL A 94 -2.70 24.28 -6.01
C VAL A 94 -4.04 23.55 -5.95
N LEU A 95 -4.69 23.50 -4.78
CA LEU A 95 -6.04 22.91 -4.64
C LEU A 95 -7.11 23.62 -5.47
N LYS A 96 -6.88 24.87 -5.90
CA LYS A 96 -7.80 25.63 -6.76
C LYS A 96 -7.56 25.38 -8.25
N VAL A 97 -6.52 24.63 -8.63
CA VAL A 97 -6.23 24.32 -10.03
C VAL A 97 -7.31 23.37 -10.56
N PRO A 98 -7.99 23.71 -11.67
CA PRO A 98 -9.08 22.90 -12.19
C PRO A 98 -8.55 21.54 -12.66
N TYR A 99 -9.29 20.48 -12.32
CA TYR A 99 -8.93 19.10 -12.62
C TYR A 99 -8.58 18.83 -14.11
N PRO A 100 -9.26 19.43 -15.10
CA PRO A 100 -8.92 19.27 -16.52
C PRO A 100 -7.50 19.73 -16.90
N ILE A 101 -6.88 20.61 -16.11
CA ILE A 101 -5.49 21.08 -16.32
C ILE A 101 -4.53 20.21 -15.50
N LEU A 102 -4.92 19.90 -14.27
CA LEU A 102 -4.10 19.11 -13.35
C LEU A 102 -3.82 17.70 -13.90
N PHE A 103 -4.82 17.06 -14.49
CA PHE A 103 -4.71 15.68 -14.97
C PHE A 103 -3.69 15.52 -16.12
N PRO A 104 -3.73 16.31 -17.21
CA PRO A 104 -2.68 16.28 -18.24
C PRO A 104 -1.29 16.57 -17.71
N LEU A 105 -1.15 17.47 -16.73
CA LEU A 105 0.13 17.80 -16.12
C LEU A 105 0.71 16.59 -15.37
N ILE A 106 -0.11 15.86 -14.60
CA ILE A 106 0.28 14.61 -13.94
C ILE A 106 0.74 13.59 -14.98
N LEU A 107 -0.04 13.37 -16.04
CA LEU A 107 0.35 12.43 -17.11
C LEU A 107 1.67 12.82 -17.76
N LEU A 108 1.88 14.11 -18.03
CA LEU A 108 3.12 14.62 -18.61
C LEU A 108 4.31 14.32 -17.68
N PHE A 109 4.20 14.59 -16.38
CA PHE A 109 5.26 14.28 -15.43
C PHE A 109 5.52 12.78 -15.31
N CYS A 110 4.48 11.94 -15.34
CA CYS A 110 4.67 10.49 -15.34
C CYS A 110 5.37 10.00 -16.61
N LEU A 111 5.02 10.53 -17.79
CA LEU A 111 5.66 10.19 -19.06
C LEU A 111 7.13 10.61 -19.06
N VAL A 112 7.43 11.83 -18.62
CA VAL A 112 8.81 12.33 -18.49
C VAL A 112 9.58 11.49 -17.47
N GLY A 113 8.96 11.15 -16.33
CA GLY A 113 9.60 10.34 -15.29
C GLY A 113 10.01 8.94 -15.79
N VAL A 114 9.08 8.23 -16.45
CA VAL A 114 9.38 6.90 -17.02
C VAL A 114 10.42 7.00 -18.13
N PHE A 115 10.29 7.98 -19.02
CA PHE A 115 11.25 8.16 -20.11
C PHE A 115 12.64 8.55 -19.61
N SER A 116 12.76 9.33 -18.53
CA SER A 116 14.04 9.82 -18.02
C SER A 116 14.91 8.73 -17.37
N LEU A 117 14.34 7.59 -16.98
CA LEU A 117 15.11 6.52 -16.33
C LEU A 117 15.91 5.70 -17.35
N ASN A 118 15.24 5.19 -18.39
CA ASN A 118 15.84 4.26 -19.34
C ASN A 118 15.78 4.72 -20.80
N TYR A 119 15.24 5.92 -21.10
CA TYR A 119 15.01 6.43 -22.46
C TYR A 119 14.26 5.43 -23.37
N SER A 120 13.46 4.56 -22.76
CA SER A 120 12.81 3.43 -23.42
C SER A 120 11.39 3.79 -23.86
N LYS A 121 11.16 3.76 -25.18
CA LYS A 121 9.82 3.94 -25.75
C LYS A 121 8.85 2.80 -25.34
N VAL A 122 9.40 1.61 -25.08
CA VAL A 122 8.62 0.45 -24.64
C VAL A 122 8.06 0.67 -23.24
N GLU A 123 8.86 1.19 -22.32
CA GLU A 123 8.40 1.51 -20.96
C GLU A 123 7.34 2.61 -20.95
N VAL A 124 7.47 3.60 -21.83
CA VAL A 124 6.42 4.62 -22.04
C VAL A 124 5.13 3.99 -22.57
N ALA A 125 5.22 3.09 -23.56
CA ALA A 125 4.05 2.39 -24.09
C ALA A 125 3.39 1.50 -23.03
N LEU A 126 4.18 0.82 -22.20
CA LEU A 126 3.68 0.03 -21.06
C LEU A 126 2.99 0.92 -20.03
N MET A 127 3.57 2.07 -19.69
CA MET A 127 2.96 3.03 -18.76
C MET A 127 1.59 3.48 -19.25
N ILE A 128 1.47 3.84 -20.54
CA ILE A 128 0.18 4.23 -21.14
C ILE A 128 -0.79 3.05 -21.12
N GLY A 129 -0.36 1.85 -21.50
CA GLY A 129 -1.17 0.63 -21.51
C GLY A 129 -1.73 0.29 -20.12
N PHE A 130 -0.88 0.28 -19.10
CA PHE A 130 -1.29 0.07 -17.71
C PHE A 130 -2.12 1.24 -17.15
N GLY A 131 -1.91 2.47 -17.62
CA GLY A 131 -2.75 3.62 -17.29
C GLY A 131 -4.19 3.45 -17.82
N VAL A 132 -4.33 3.00 -19.07
CA VAL A 132 -5.64 2.68 -19.67
C VAL A 132 -6.30 1.50 -18.95
N PHE A 133 -5.54 0.43 -18.69
CA PHE A 133 -6.01 -0.69 -17.88
C PHE A 133 -6.51 -0.21 -16.51
N GLY A 134 -5.78 0.69 -15.85
CA GLY A 134 -6.19 1.21 -14.55
C GLY A 134 -7.45 2.07 -14.60
N TYR A 135 -7.62 2.85 -15.66
CA TYR A 135 -8.89 3.56 -15.91
C TYR A 135 -10.06 2.58 -16.09
N LEU A 136 -9.88 1.52 -16.89
CA LEU A 136 -10.90 0.50 -17.10
C LEU A 136 -11.22 -0.26 -15.82
N ALA A 137 -10.21 -0.69 -15.07
CA ALA A 137 -10.37 -1.39 -13.81
C ALA A 137 -11.16 -0.54 -12.79
N ARG A 138 -10.85 0.76 -12.69
CA ARG A 138 -11.63 1.70 -11.88
C ARG A 138 -13.08 1.83 -12.36
N LYS A 139 -13.31 1.83 -13.68
CA LYS A 139 -14.68 1.87 -14.26
C LYS A 139 -15.49 0.63 -13.90
N PHE A 140 -14.85 -0.54 -13.83
CA PHE A 140 -15.46 -1.79 -13.37
C PHE A 140 -15.50 -1.95 -11.84
N GLN A 141 -15.22 -0.89 -11.08
CA GLN A 141 -15.20 -0.91 -9.60
C GLN A 141 -14.16 -1.84 -8.98
N PHE A 142 -13.08 -2.17 -9.71
CA PHE A 142 -11.94 -2.85 -9.11
C PHE A 142 -11.11 -1.87 -8.28
N GLU A 143 -10.74 -2.33 -7.08
CA GLU A 143 -9.80 -1.60 -6.24
C GLU A 143 -8.37 -1.80 -6.74
N MET A 144 -7.73 -0.71 -7.16
CA MET A 144 -6.36 -0.77 -7.71
C MET A 144 -5.30 -1.07 -6.65
N ALA A 145 -5.54 -0.70 -5.38
CA ALA A 145 -4.58 -0.90 -4.30
C ALA A 145 -4.30 -2.40 -4.03
N PRO A 146 -5.31 -3.28 -3.88
CA PRO A 146 -5.10 -4.73 -3.80
C PRO A 146 -4.40 -5.34 -5.02
N LEU A 147 -4.67 -4.83 -6.23
CA LEU A 147 -4.02 -5.30 -7.46
C LEU A 147 -2.51 -5.05 -7.44
N VAL A 148 -2.09 -3.83 -7.07
CA VAL A 148 -0.67 -3.48 -6.93
C VAL A 148 -0.01 -4.31 -5.83
N LEU A 149 -0.71 -4.50 -4.71
CA LEU A 149 -0.25 -5.35 -3.61
C LEU A 149 -0.02 -6.80 -4.07
N ALA A 150 -0.97 -7.38 -4.82
CA ALA A 150 -0.87 -8.72 -5.36
C ALA A 150 0.27 -8.86 -6.38
N LEU A 151 0.50 -7.82 -7.20
CA LEU A 151 1.58 -7.82 -8.19
C LEU A 151 2.97 -7.93 -7.54
N VAL A 152 3.20 -7.22 -6.43
CA VAL A 152 4.47 -7.27 -5.71
C VAL A 152 4.63 -8.59 -4.95
N ILE A 153 3.59 -9.04 -4.24
CA ILE A 153 3.67 -10.22 -3.38
C ILE A 153 3.60 -11.52 -4.19
N GLY A 154 2.95 -11.53 -5.35
CA GLY A 154 2.74 -12.71 -6.19
C GLY A 154 4.02 -13.53 -6.45
N PRO A 155 5.11 -12.92 -6.95
CA PRO A 155 6.38 -13.60 -7.14
C PRO A 155 6.95 -14.21 -5.85
N MET A 156 6.82 -13.53 -4.72
CA MET A 156 7.24 -14.06 -3.42
C MET A 156 6.41 -15.29 -3.04
N MET A 157 5.09 -15.21 -3.22
CA MET A 157 4.17 -16.30 -2.92
C MET A 157 4.48 -17.52 -3.80
N GLU A 158 4.68 -17.32 -5.10
CA GLU A 158 4.99 -18.41 -6.04
C GLU A 158 6.33 -19.08 -5.70
N ASN A 159 7.37 -18.29 -5.40
CA ASN A 159 8.67 -18.82 -5.00
C ASN A 159 8.59 -19.65 -3.71
N ASN A 160 7.86 -19.17 -2.70
CA ASN A 160 7.68 -19.90 -1.45
C ASN A 160 6.81 -21.15 -1.63
N LEU A 161 5.79 -21.11 -2.48
CA LEU A 161 4.96 -22.26 -2.85
C LEU A 161 5.81 -23.34 -3.53
N ARG A 162 6.60 -22.93 -4.53
CA ARG A 162 7.51 -23.81 -5.27
C ARG A 162 8.54 -24.43 -4.33
N LEU A 163 9.16 -23.63 -3.47
CA LEU A 163 10.12 -24.10 -2.46
C LEU A 163 9.50 -25.16 -1.54
N SER A 164 8.28 -24.89 -1.04
CA SER A 164 7.57 -25.83 -0.17
C SER A 164 7.26 -27.15 -0.88
N LEU A 165 6.83 -27.09 -2.14
CA LEU A 165 6.57 -28.28 -2.95
C LEU A 165 7.85 -29.07 -3.23
N VAL A 166 8.97 -28.41 -3.52
CA VAL A 166 10.27 -29.07 -3.70
C VAL A 166 10.70 -29.79 -2.42
N ILE A 167 10.56 -29.15 -1.24
CA ILE A 167 10.86 -29.75 0.06
C ILE A 167 9.99 -30.99 0.32
N SER A 168 8.73 -30.95 -0.10
CA SER A 168 7.78 -32.07 0.01
C SER A 168 7.90 -33.12 -1.10
N GLN A 169 8.88 -33.00 -2.00
CA GLN A 169 9.02 -33.84 -3.20
C GLN A 169 7.76 -33.85 -4.10
N GLY A 170 7.07 -32.72 -4.18
CA GLY A 170 5.86 -32.54 -4.96
C GLY A 170 4.56 -32.93 -4.25
N ASN A 171 4.61 -33.32 -2.97
CA ASN A 171 3.41 -33.68 -2.21
C ASN A 171 2.70 -32.43 -1.60
N PRO A 172 1.52 -32.03 -2.09
CA PRO A 172 0.78 -30.88 -1.56
C PRO A 172 0.25 -31.10 -0.13
N TRP A 173 0.32 -32.31 0.41
CA TRP A 173 -0.13 -32.60 1.78
C TRP A 173 0.72 -31.89 2.85
N ILE A 174 1.92 -31.42 2.51
CA ILE A 174 2.80 -30.63 3.39
C ILE A 174 2.08 -29.41 4.00
N PHE A 175 1.13 -28.83 3.27
CA PHE A 175 0.38 -27.66 3.71
C PHE A 175 -0.61 -27.95 4.84
N ILE A 176 -1.06 -29.20 4.97
CA ILE A 176 -2.00 -29.67 6.00
C ILE A 176 -1.22 -30.32 7.15
N GLU A 177 -0.14 -31.06 6.84
CA GLU A 177 0.72 -31.71 7.84
C GLU A 177 1.44 -30.70 8.74
N LYS A 178 1.78 -29.52 8.22
CA LYS A 178 2.38 -28.45 9.02
C LYS A 178 1.26 -27.66 9.73
N PRO A 179 1.16 -27.73 11.07
CA PRO A 179 0.02 -27.16 11.80
C PRO A 179 -0.14 -25.65 11.60
N ILE A 180 0.97 -24.91 11.50
CA ILE A 180 0.95 -23.46 11.26
C ILE A 180 0.38 -23.14 9.87
N SER A 181 0.85 -23.85 8.84
CA SER A 181 0.35 -23.68 7.46
C SER A 181 -1.13 -24.02 7.37
N ALA A 182 -1.55 -25.13 8.00
CA ALA A 182 -2.93 -25.57 8.00
C ALA A 182 -3.86 -24.51 8.62
N ILE A 183 -3.45 -23.90 9.74
CA ILE A 183 -4.20 -22.80 10.39
C ILE A 183 -4.32 -21.61 9.43
N PHE A 184 -3.23 -21.16 8.81
CA PHE A 184 -3.28 -20.01 7.90
C PHE A 184 -4.13 -20.27 6.65
N ILE A 185 -4.07 -21.47 6.08
CA ILE A 185 -4.91 -21.86 4.95
C ILE A 185 -6.37 -21.91 5.35
N PHE A 186 -6.69 -22.51 6.50
CA PHE A 186 -8.05 -22.56 7.02
C PHE A 186 -8.61 -21.16 7.28
N VAL A 187 -7.85 -20.28 7.94
CA VAL A 187 -8.25 -18.88 8.19
C VAL A 187 -8.42 -18.12 6.88
N SER A 188 -7.52 -18.30 5.92
CA SER A 188 -7.61 -17.67 4.59
C SER A 188 -8.88 -18.11 3.85
N LEU A 189 -9.15 -19.42 3.78
CA LEU A 189 -10.36 -19.96 3.18
C LEU A 189 -11.62 -19.46 3.92
N ALA A 190 -11.61 -19.45 5.25
CA ALA A 190 -12.72 -18.94 6.04
C ALA A 190 -12.99 -17.46 5.75
N LEU A 191 -11.95 -16.62 5.62
CA LEU A 191 -12.09 -15.21 5.26
C LEU A 191 -12.62 -15.03 3.83
N LEU A 192 -12.11 -15.79 2.86
CA LEU A 192 -12.54 -15.75 1.46
C LEU A 192 -14.00 -16.21 1.29
N ILE A 193 -14.44 -17.20 2.07
CA ILE A 193 -15.80 -17.73 2.03
C ILE A 193 -16.76 -16.86 2.88
N SER A 194 -16.25 -16.13 3.87
CA SER A 194 -17.09 -15.29 4.76
C SER A 194 -18.05 -14.32 4.06
N PRO A 195 -17.70 -13.62 2.95
CA PRO A 195 -18.65 -12.78 2.22
C PRO A 195 -19.73 -13.56 1.45
N LEU A 196 -19.52 -14.86 1.16
CA LEU A 196 -20.50 -15.71 0.48
C LEU A 196 -21.58 -16.25 1.44
N ILE A 197 -21.38 -16.13 2.76
CA ILE A 197 -22.33 -16.61 3.76
C ILE A 197 -23.32 -15.47 4.11
N PRO A 198 -24.60 -15.57 3.70
CA PRO A 198 -25.56 -14.45 3.79
C PRO A 198 -25.86 -14.00 5.23
N TRP A 199 -25.69 -14.89 6.22
CA TRP A 199 -25.84 -14.56 7.63
C TRP A 199 -24.70 -13.65 8.17
N ILE A 200 -23.49 -13.81 7.64
CA ILE A 200 -22.32 -12.99 7.99
C ILE A 200 -22.40 -11.63 7.27
N GLY A 201 -22.89 -11.62 6.03
CA GLY A 201 -23.12 -10.38 5.25
C GLY A 201 -24.06 -9.41 5.96
N LYS A 202 -25.24 -9.87 6.42
CA LYS A 202 -26.21 -9.02 7.14
C LYS A 202 -25.67 -8.48 8.48
N ARG A 203 -24.76 -9.20 9.13
CA ARG A 203 -24.14 -8.75 10.39
C ARG A 203 -23.03 -7.73 10.16
N ARG A 204 -22.26 -7.87 9.07
CA ARG A 204 -21.26 -6.88 8.64
C ARG A 204 -21.90 -5.58 8.19
N GLU A 205 -23.01 -5.65 7.46
CA GLU A 205 -23.78 -4.48 7.02
C GLU A 205 -24.30 -3.67 8.22
N LYS A 206 -24.94 -4.34 9.19
CA LYS A 206 -25.38 -3.71 10.45
C LYS A 206 -24.24 -3.12 11.28
N LEU A 207 -23.05 -3.73 11.29
CA LEU A 207 -21.89 -3.21 12.00
C LEU A 207 -21.30 -1.99 11.27
N ARG A 208 -21.29 -2.01 9.93
CA ARG A 208 -20.81 -0.91 9.10
C ARG A 208 -21.73 0.31 9.22
N GLU A 209 -23.04 0.12 9.19
CA GLU A 209 -24.03 1.18 9.47
C GLU A 209 -23.87 1.77 10.87
N LYS A 210 -23.49 0.97 11.86
CA LYS A 210 -23.27 1.42 13.24
C LYS A 210 -22.00 2.27 13.37
N VAL A 211 -20.93 1.90 12.66
CA VAL A 211 -19.67 2.65 12.63
C VAL A 211 -19.81 3.94 11.81
N GLU A 212 -20.50 3.89 10.66
CA GLU A 212 -20.79 5.07 9.84
C GLU A 212 -21.77 6.02 10.54
N GLY A 213 -22.73 5.49 11.31
CA GLY A 213 -23.68 6.28 12.11
C GLY A 213 -23.10 6.92 13.37
N GLU A 214 -21.98 6.42 13.91
CA GLU A 214 -21.23 7.08 14.99
C GLU A 214 -20.28 8.19 14.48
N GLN A 215 -20.05 8.27 13.16
CA GLN A 215 -19.18 9.27 12.53
C GLN A 215 -19.93 10.51 12.00
N ILE A 216 -21.26 10.59 12.16
CA ILE A 216 -22.11 11.72 11.75
C ILE A 216 -22.51 12.57 12.96
#